data_AF-K2EKS2-F1
#
_entry.id   AF-K2EKS2-F1
#
_cell.length_a   1.000
_cell.length_b   1.000
_cell.length_c   1.000
_cell.angle_alpha   90.00
_cell.angle_beta   90.00
_cell.angle_gamma   90.00
#
_symmetry.space_group_name_H-M   'P 1'
#
loop_
_entity.id
_entity.type
_entity.pdbx_description
1 polymer ?
#
loop_
_entity_poly.entity_id
_entity_poly.type
_entity_poly.pdbx_seq_one_letter_code
_entity_poly.pdbx_strand_id
1 'polypeptide(L)'
;MNIMQHPKKERTFVIIKPDGVQRNLMGEIISRFERVGLKLTAMKMLVPKAEQCWTHYNKDEAWFQSKGERIVKGREEMSLPIEKEAIEYGRDIIGQLVTFMTSGPVLAMVIEGNSAVGIVTKLVGG
;
A
#
# COMPACT_ATOMS: atom_id res chain seq x y z
N MET A 1 0.78 -31.02 8.58
CA MET A 1 0.41 -30.41 9.88
C MET A 1 0.42 -28.90 9.67
N ASN A 2 -0.75 -28.28 9.57
CA ASN A 2 -0.86 -26.84 9.31
C ASN A 2 -0.50 -26.13 10.62
N ILE A 3 0.69 -25.56 10.71
CA ILE A 3 1.11 -24.81 11.89
C ILE A 3 0.31 -23.50 11.82
N MET A 4 -0.85 -23.45 12.49
CA MET A 4 -1.50 -22.17 12.75
C MET A 4 -0.46 -21.30 13.45
N GLN A 5 0.00 -20.27 12.75
CA GLN A 5 0.98 -19.33 13.26
C GLN A 5 0.38 -18.72 14.52
N HIS A 6 0.95 -19.06 15.67
CA HIS A 6 0.47 -18.60 16.97
C HIS A 6 0.25 -17.09 16.90
N PRO A 7 -0.90 -16.54 17.35
CA PRO A 7 -1.28 -15.14 17.09
C PRO A 7 -0.20 -14.13 17.50
N LYS A 8 0.59 -14.43 18.54
CA LYS A 8 1.83 -13.71 18.93
C LYS A 8 2.92 -13.56 17.84
N LYS A 9 2.84 -14.28 16.72
CA LYS A 9 3.84 -14.28 15.63
C LYS A 9 3.24 -13.84 14.29
N GLU A 10 2.03 -13.25 14.26
CA GLU A 10 1.48 -12.70 13.02
C GLU A 10 2.41 -11.60 12.49
N ARG A 11 2.62 -11.59 11.17
CA ARG A 11 3.45 -10.60 10.48
C ARG A 11 2.63 -9.84 9.47
N THR A 12 2.90 -8.54 9.37
CA THR A 12 2.36 -7.69 8.31
C THR A 12 3.48 -6.91 7.65
N PHE A 13 3.29 -6.64 6.36
CA PHE A 13 4.22 -5.87 5.56
C PHE A 13 3.76 -4.43 5.49
N VAL A 14 4.68 -3.50 5.77
CA VAL A 14 4.40 -2.06 5.76
C VAL A 14 5.45 -1.37 4.90
N ILE A 15 5.02 -0.41 4.08
CA ILE A 15 5.93 0.45 3.32
C ILE A 15 5.67 1.91 3.72
N ILE A 16 6.72 2.61 4.14
CA ILE A 16 6.73 4.08 4.13
C ILE A 16 7.05 4.51 2.70
N LYS A 17 6.05 5.11 2.05
CA LYS A 17 6.12 5.59 0.66
C LYS A 17 7.08 6.78 0.52
N PRO A 18 7.44 7.18 -0.72
CA PRO A 18 8.47 8.21 -0.93
C PRO A 18 8.19 9.54 -0.25
N ASP A 19 6.92 9.95 -0.18
CA ASP A 19 6.50 11.17 0.52
C ASP A 19 6.77 11.11 2.03
N GLY A 20 6.49 9.97 2.68
CA GLY A 20 6.77 9.77 4.10
C GLY A 20 8.26 9.78 4.42
N VAL A 21 9.08 9.27 3.51
CA VAL A 21 10.54 9.34 3.60
C VAL A 21 11.02 10.79 3.41
N GLN A 22 10.59 11.46 2.35
CA GLN A 22 10.97 12.84 2.01
C GLN A 22 10.60 13.85 3.11
N ARG A 23 9.49 13.60 3.82
CA ARG A 23 9.03 14.45 4.93
C ARG A 23 9.66 14.11 6.28
N ASN A 24 10.67 13.23 6.31
CA ASN A 24 11.37 12.79 7.53
C ASN A 24 10.44 12.16 8.58
N LEU A 25 9.38 11.45 8.16
CA LEU A 25 8.37 10.87 9.07
C LEU A 25 8.69 9.44 9.52
N MET A 26 9.79 8.85 9.06
CA MET A 26 10.11 7.44 9.31
C MET A 26 10.19 7.11 10.81
N GLY A 27 10.92 7.91 11.60
CA GLY A 27 11.08 7.68 13.04
C GLY A 27 9.77 7.80 13.81
N GLU A 28 8.93 8.78 13.47
CA GLU A 28 7.60 8.97 14.07
C GLU A 28 6.68 7.78 13.76
N ILE A 29 6.68 7.29 12.52
CA ILE A 29 5.86 6.14 12.12
C ILE A 29 6.33 4.86 12.83
N ILE A 30 7.64 4.59 12.84
CA ILE A 30 8.20 3.41 13.52
C ILE A 30 7.87 3.43 15.01
N SER A 31 8.02 4.60 15.65
CA SER A 31 7.71 4.78 17.07
C SER A 31 6.26 4.43 17.41
N ARG A 32 5.31 4.69 16.51
CA ARG A 32 3.89 4.32 16.75
C ARG A 32 3.68 2.82 16.83
N PHE A 33 4.39 2.03 16.02
CA PHE A 33 4.32 0.57 16.08
C PHE A 33 5.03 0.03 17.33
N GLU A 34 6.21 0.55 17.64
CA GLU A 34 6.96 0.11 18.82
C GLU A 34 6.23 0.42 20.13
N ARG A 35 5.58 1.59 20.24
CA ARG A 35 4.82 2.01 21.43
C ARG A 35 3.64 1.09 21.77
N VAL A 36 3.06 0.42 20.78
CA VAL A 36 1.97 -0.55 21.02
C VAL A 36 2.48 -1.99 21.18
N GLY A 37 3.80 -2.17 21.30
CA GLY A 37 4.44 -3.47 21.53
C GLY A 37 4.60 -4.33 20.29
N LEU A 38 4.43 -3.77 19.07
CA LEU A 38 4.75 -4.49 17.85
C LEU A 38 6.26 -4.46 17.59
N LYS A 39 6.78 -5.55 17.02
CA LYS A 39 8.21 -5.75 16.78
C LYS A 39 8.56 -5.52 15.32
N LEU A 40 9.50 -4.61 15.05
CA LEU A 40 10.17 -4.52 13.75
C LEU A 40 11.13 -5.70 13.59
N THR A 41 10.89 -6.58 12.61
CA THR A 41 11.68 -7.82 12.42
C THR A 41 12.55 -7.80 11.17
N ALA A 42 12.22 -6.97 10.19
CA ALA A 42 13.03 -6.72 9.01
C ALA A 42 12.76 -5.31 8.51
N MET A 43 13.79 -4.67 7.94
CA MET A 43 13.67 -3.38 7.26
C MET A 43 14.66 -3.30 6.09
N LYS A 44 14.26 -2.63 5.02
CA LYS A 44 15.13 -2.32 3.88
C LYS A 44 14.70 -1.00 3.26
N MET A 45 15.65 -0.08 3.12
CA MET A 45 15.48 1.10 2.30
C MET A 45 15.89 0.79 0.86
N LEU A 46 15.05 1.13 -0.11
CA LEU A 46 15.31 0.89 -1.52
C LEU A 46 14.51 1.84 -2.40
N VAL A 47 14.97 2.05 -3.63
CA VAL A 47 14.09 2.52 -4.72
C VAL A 47 13.57 1.27 -5.44
N PRO A 48 12.26 1.00 -5.44
CA PRO A 48 11.73 -0.19 -6.08
C PRO A 48 11.82 -0.07 -7.60
N LYS A 49 11.97 -1.20 -8.29
CA LYS A 49 11.81 -1.25 -9.76
C LYS A 49 10.32 -1.25 -10.11
N ALA A 50 9.96 -0.68 -11.26
CA ALA A 50 8.57 -0.65 -11.74
C ALA A 50 7.93 -2.06 -11.78
N GLU A 51 8.68 -3.06 -12.26
CA GLU A 51 8.26 -4.46 -12.27
C GLU A 51 7.88 -4.97 -10.87
N GLN A 52 8.68 -4.66 -9.85
CA GLN A 52 8.38 -5.06 -8.47
C GLN A 52 7.09 -4.42 -7.96
N CYS A 53 6.81 -3.17 -8.34
CA CYS A 53 5.55 -2.50 -7.99
C CYS A 53 4.35 -3.13 -8.70
N TRP A 54 4.47 -3.48 -9.98
CA TRP A 54 3.42 -4.21 -10.70
C TRP A 54 3.14 -5.57 -10.07
N THR A 55 4.17 -6.34 -9.75
CA THR A 55 4.04 -7.62 -9.04
C THR A 55 3.45 -7.44 -7.63
N HIS A 56 3.77 -6.36 -6.92
CA HIS A 56 3.25 -6.11 -5.58
C HIS A 56 1.73 -5.80 -5.60
N TYR A 57 1.26 -4.97 -6.53
CA TYR A 57 -0.15 -4.59 -6.58
C TYR A 57 -1.05 -5.64 -7.25
N ASN A 58 -0.54 -6.34 -8.27
CA ASN A 58 -1.11 -7.52 -8.93
C ASN A 58 -2.65 -7.54 -8.98
N LYS A 59 -3.25 -6.57 -9.68
CA LYS A 59 -4.71 -6.47 -9.86
C LYS A 59 -5.15 -7.10 -11.17
N ASP A 60 -6.36 -7.64 -11.16
CA ASP A 60 -7.00 -8.26 -12.32
C ASP A 60 -7.91 -7.27 -13.08
N GLU A 61 -8.39 -7.70 -14.24
CA GLU A 61 -9.26 -6.88 -15.09
C GLU A 61 -10.57 -6.51 -14.41
N ALA A 62 -11.15 -7.42 -13.60
CA ALA A 62 -12.38 -7.15 -12.85
C ALA A 62 -12.18 -6.01 -11.84
N TRP A 63 -11.05 -5.97 -11.15
CA TRP A 63 -10.72 -4.88 -10.24
C TRP A 63 -10.53 -3.56 -10.99
N PHE A 64 -9.83 -3.58 -12.13
CA PHE A 64 -9.65 -2.38 -12.96
C PHE A 64 -10.97 -1.83 -13.48
N GLN A 65 -11.83 -2.70 -14.01
CA GLN A 65 -13.16 -2.33 -14.47
C GLN A 65 -13.98 -1.68 -13.35
N SER A 66 -14.06 -2.34 -12.18
CA SER A 66 -14.85 -1.84 -11.05
C SER A 66 -14.36 -0.47 -10.53
N LYS A 67 -13.05 -0.24 -10.47
CA LYS A 67 -12.51 1.07 -10.07
C LYS A 67 -12.70 2.12 -11.15
N GLY A 68 -12.56 1.72 -12.41
CA GLY A 68 -12.84 2.53 -13.59
C GLY A 68 -14.26 3.08 -13.60
N GLU A 69 -15.25 2.20 -13.41
CA GLU A 69 -16.67 2.57 -13.36
C GLU A 69 -16.96 3.59 -12.26
N ARG A 70 -16.30 3.46 -11.10
CA ARG A 70 -16.41 4.45 -10.02
C ARG A 70 -15.85 5.82 -10.41
N ILE A 71 -14.77 5.86 -11.19
CA ILE A 71 -14.20 7.11 -11.71
C ILE A 71 -15.14 7.72 -12.74
N VAL A 72 -15.65 6.92 -13.68
CA VAL A 72 -16.61 7.36 -14.70
C VAL A 72 -17.85 7.97 -14.05
N LYS A 73 -18.46 7.27 -13.09
CA LYS A 73 -19.61 7.79 -12.33
C LYS A 73 -19.29 9.12 -11.64
N GLY A 74 -18.13 9.23 -11.00
CA GLY A 74 -17.71 10.48 -10.36
C GLY A 74 -17.53 11.63 -11.37
N ARG A 75 -17.01 11.35 -12.57
CA ARG A 75 -16.87 12.35 -13.65
C ARG A 75 -18.24 12.79 -14.16
N GLU A 76 -19.18 11.86 -14.35
CA GLU A 76 -20.56 12.17 -14.74
C GLU A 76 -21.26 13.08 -13.73
N GLU A 77 -21.15 12.77 -12.43
CA GLU A 77 -21.69 13.59 -11.34
C GLU A 77 -21.11 15.02 -11.34
N MET A 78 -19.86 15.16 -11.75
CA MET A 78 -19.16 16.46 -11.88
C MET A 78 -19.33 17.10 -13.27
N SER A 79 -20.12 16.51 -14.17
CA SER A 79 -20.28 16.97 -15.56
C SER A 79 -18.95 17.11 -16.32
N LEU A 80 -17.99 16.24 -16.01
CA LEU A 80 -16.70 16.17 -16.68
C LEU A 80 -16.75 15.18 -17.86
N PRO A 81 -15.99 15.42 -18.94
CA PRO A 81 -15.94 14.49 -20.06
C PRO A 81 -15.33 13.15 -19.66
N ILE A 82 -15.89 12.08 -20.23
CA ILE A 82 -15.34 10.72 -20.20
C ILE A 82 -14.45 10.58 -21.44
N GLU A 83 -13.15 10.48 -21.22
CA GLU A 83 -12.14 10.52 -22.28
C GLU A 83 -11.66 9.12 -22.69
N LYS A 84 -11.91 8.12 -21.85
CA LYS A 84 -11.41 6.75 -21.99
C LYS A 84 -12.43 5.73 -21.49
N GLU A 85 -12.25 4.48 -21.86
CA GLU A 85 -13.01 3.36 -21.30
C GLU A 85 -12.74 3.22 -19.79
N ALA A 86 -13.74 2.73 -19.05
CA ALA A 86 -13.66 2.56 -17.60
C ALA A 86 -12.41 1.77 -17.18
N ILE A 87 -12.13 0.63 -17.82
CA ILE A 87 -10.97 -0.21 -17.50
C ILE A 87 -9.63 0.54 -17.62
N GLU A 88 -9.51 1.49 -18.55
CA GLU A 88 -8.29 2.28 -18.73
C GLU A 88 -8.08 3.26 -17.56
N TYR A 89 -9.15 3.91 -17.10
CA TYR A 89 -9.10 4.69 -15.85
C TYR A 89 -8.70 3.83 -14.65
N GLY A 90 -9.16 2.58 -14.60
CA GLY A 90 -8.75 1.62 -13.58
C GLY A 90 -7.25 1.28 -13.65
N ARG A 91 -6.71 1.05 -14.85
CA ARG A 91 -5.29 0.76 -15.08
C ARG A 91 -4.40 1.96 -14.73
N ASP A 92 -4.86 3.17 -15.02
CA ASP A 92 -4.16 4.42 -14.66
C ASP A 92 -3.89 4.53 -13.15
N ILE A 93 -4.76 3.98 -12.29
CA ILE A 93 -4.54 3.97 -10.82
C ILE A 93 -3.23 3.28 -10.46
N ILE A 94 -2.98 2.08 -11.00
CA ILE A 94 -1.75 1.35 -10.69
C ILE A 94 -0.57 1.97 -11.42
N GLY A 95 -0.75 2.47 -12.65
CA GLY A 95 0.30 3.21 -13.37
C GLY A 95 0.81 4.44 -12.59
N GLN A 96 -0.10 5.21 -12.01
CA GLN A 96 0.23 6.34 -11.14
C GLN A 96 0.89 5.89 -9.84
N LEU A 97 0.41 4.80 -9.22
CA LEU A 97 1.06 4.24 -8.03
C LEU A 97 2.48 3.76 -8.32
N VAL A 98 2.72 3.11 -9.46
CA VAL A 98 4.07 2.68 -9.87
C VAL A 98 4.96 3.90 -10.08
N THR A 99 4.47 4.93 -10.78
CA THR A 99 5.21 6.19 -10.98
C THR A 99 5.56 6.83 -9.64
N PHE A 100 4.61 6.89 -8.71
CA PHE A 100 4.85 7.43 -7.39
C PHE A 100 5.86 6.59 -6.59
N MET A 101 5.67 5.28 -6.48
CA MET A 101 6.53 4.40 -5.69
C MET A 101 7.97 4.36 -6.22
N THR A 102 8.18 4.60 -7.51
CA THR A 102 9.51 4.62 -8.17
C THR A 102 10.16 6.00 -8.19
N SER A 103 9.46 7.06 -7.78
CA SER A 103 9.96 8.44 -7.77
C SER A 103 11.03 8.73 -6.70
N GLY A 104 11.19 7.85 -5.71
CA GLY A 104 12.13 8.03 -4.62
C GLY A 104 12.26 6.80 -3.75
N PRO A 105 13.09 6.85 -2.70
CA PRO A 105 13.28 5.72 -1.80
C PRO A 105 12.04 5.46 -0.96
N VAL A 106 11.78 4.18 -0.72
CA VAL A 106 10.79 3.70 0.23
C VAL A 106 11.47 2.95 1.37
N LEU A 107 10.84 2.93 2.54
CA LEU A 107 11.25 2.04 3.63
C LEU A 107 10.26 0.87 3.71
N ALA A 108 10.68 -0.30 3.25
CA ALA A 108 9.91 -1.54 3.36
C ALA A 108 10.26 -2.24 4.68
N MET A 109 9.25 -2.68 5.43
CA MET A 109 9.44 -3.29 6.74
C MET A 109 8.44 -4.42 7.04
N VAL A 110 8.84 -5.31 7.94
CA VAL A 110 8.01 -6.39 8.47
C VAL A 110 7.76 -6.16 9.95
N ILE A 111 6.49 -6.02 10.30
CA ILE A 111 6.01 -5.80 11.67
C ILE A 111 5.41 -7.10 12.18
N GLU A 112 5.88 -7.59 13.32
CA GLU A 112 5.44 -8.83 13.97
C GLU A 112 4.77 -8.53 15.32
N GLY A 113 3.70 -9.27 15.64
CA GLY A 113 3.07 -9.21 16.95
C GLY A 113 1.69 -9.84 16.99
N ASN A 114 1.03 -9.76 18.15
CA ASN A 114 -0.33 -10.26 18.31
C ASN A 114 -1.32 -9.42 17.49
N SER A 115 -2.02 -10.03 16.53
CA SER A 115 -2.96 -9.32 15.65
C SER A 115 -2.32 -8.14 14.90
N ALA A 116 -1.05 -8.28 14.51
CA ALA A 116 -0.26 -7.27 13.84
C ALA A 116 -0.97 -6.65 12.62
N VAL A 117 -1.67 -7.45 11.81
CA VAL A 117 -2.40 -6.92 10.64
C VAL A 117 -3.49 -5.95 11.09
N GLY A 118 -4.35 -6.36 12.02
CA GLY A 118 -5.46 -5.55 12.50
C GLY A 118 -5.01 -4.30 13.26
N ILE A 119 -3.99 -4.42 14.11
CA ILE A 119 -3.44 -3.28 14.86
C ILE A 119 -2.80 -2.26 13.90
N VAL A 120 -2.00 -2.72 12.94
CA VAL A 120 -1.37 -1.82 11.95
C VAL A 120 -2.43 -1.11 11.12
N THR A 121 -3.44 -1.81 10.60
CA THR A 121 -4.53 -1.17 9.83
C THR A 121 -5.23 -0.09 10.64
N LYS A 122 -5.56 -0.37 11.91
CA LYS A 122 -6.18 0.61 12.81
C LYS A 122 -5.30 1.82 13.08
N LEU A 123 -3.99 1.63 13.25
CA LEU A 123 -3.04 2.73 13.49
C LEU A 123 -2.82 3.61 12.25
N VAL A 124 -2.88 3.02 11.06
CA VAL A 124 -2.75 3.73 9.79
C VAL A 124 -4.05 4.46 9.41
N GLY A 125 -5.20 3.95 9.86
CA GLY A 125 -6.53 4.53 9.63
C GLY A 125 -7.30 3.87 8.47
N GLY A 126 -7.08 2.58 8.25
CA GLY A 126 -7.83 1.76 7.28
C GLY A 126 -9.00 0.98 7.88
#